data_AF-A0A954TA66-F1
#
_entry.id   AF-A0A954TA66-F1
#
_cell.length_a   1.000
_cell.length_b   1.000
_cell.length_c   1.000
_cell.angle_alpha   90.00
_cell.angle_beta   90.00
_cell.angle_gamma   90.00
#
_symmetry.space_group_name_H-M   'P 1'
#
loop_
_entity.id
_entity.type
_entity.pdbx_description
1 polymer ?
#
loop_
_entity_poly.entity_id
_entity_poly.type
_entity_poly.pdbx_seq_one_letter_code
_entity_poly.pdbx_strand_id
1 'polypeptide(L)' 'MQSIEVDEKTAQTLHSLADAKGVTVRVYLSQIVSQQASALQVSEQGDFDNDLASLSFESSPPLPADFSRDDIYSDHD' A
#
# COMPACT_ATOMS: atom_id res chain seq x y z
N MET A 1 25.80 -15.08 -10.44
CA MET A 1 25.72 -15.23 -8.96
C MET A 1 25.97 -13.86 -8.37
N GLN A 2 25.02 -13.34 -7.58
CA GLN A 2 25.16 -12.04 -6.93
C GLN A 2 25.50 -12.30 -5.47
N SER A 3 26.60 -11.72 -4.98
CA SER A 3 27.01 -11.79 -3.58
C SER A 3 26.62 -10.47 -2.91
N ILE A 4 26.11 -10.55 -1.70
CA ILE A 4 25.75 -9.38 -0.90
C ILE A 4 26.55 -9.50 0.39
N GLU A 5 27.28 -8.43 0.72
CA GLU A 5 27.96 -8.33 2.00
C GLU A 5 26.98 -7.79 3.03
N VAL A 6 26.87 -8.51 4.15
CA VAL A 6 26.08 -8.12 5.32
C VAL A 6 26.96 -8.29 6.54
N ASP A 7 26.64 -7.55 7.61
CA ASP A 7 27.32 -7.74 8.87
C ASP A 7 26.97 -9.10 9.50
N GLU A 8 27.86 -9.58 10.37
CA GLU A 8 27.76 -10.90 11.00
C GLU A 8 26.46 -11.08 11.80
N LYS A 9 26.00 -10.03 12.49
CA LYS A 9 24.77 -10.09 13.29
C LYS A 9 23.55 -10.24 12.38
N THR A 10 23.51 -9.53 11.27
CA THR A 10 22.47 -9.66 10.25
C THR A 10 22.48 -11.05 9.63
N ALA A 11 23.66 -11.59 9.29
CA ALA A 11 23.78 -12.95 8.76
C ALA A 11 23.21 -14.00 9.72
N GLN A 12 23.58 -13.95 11.00
CA GLN A 12 23.06 -14.86 12.03
C GLN A 12 21.55 -14.76 12.19
N THR A 13 21.02 -13.54 12.15
CA THR A 13 19.58 -13.31 12.27
C THR A 13 18.84 -13.90 11.07
N LEU A 14 19.35 -13.71 9.85
CA LEU A 14 18.76 -14.28 8.64
C LEU A 14 18.77 -15.81 8.66
N HIS A 15 19.85 -16.41 9.13
CA HIS A 15 19.93 -17.86 9.31
C HIS A 15 18.90 -18.37 10.31
N SER A 16 18.84 -17.77 11.51
CA SER A 16 17.88 -18.15 12.55
C SER A 16 16.42 -18.04 12.08
N LEU A 17 16.08 -16.97 11.36
CA LEU A 17 14.73 -16.76 10.83
C LEU A 17 14.36 -17.74 9.70
N ALA A 18 15.32 -18.09 8.85
CA ALA A 18 15.12 -19.08 7.81
C ALA A 18 14.93 -20.49 8.41
N ASP A 19 15.76 -20.84 9.40
CA ASP A 19 15.71 -22.13 10.11
C ASP A 19 14.40 -22.28 10.88
N ALA A 20 13.92 -21.24 11.56
CA ALA A 20 12.63 -21.23 12.24
C ALA A 20 11.45 -21.52 11.29
N LYS A 21 11.61 -21.23 10.00
CA LYS A 21 10.62 -21.51 8.95
C LYS A 21 10.90 -22.80 8.17
N GLY A 22 11.97 -23.53 8.51
CA GLY A 22 12.37 -24.75 7.83
C GLY A 22 12.79 -24.54 6.37
N VAL A 23 13.25 -23.34 6.01
CA VAL A 23 13.66 -22.97 4.65
C VAL A 23 15.10 -22.48 4.62
N THR A 24 15.70 -22.43 3.44
CA THR A 24 17.03 -21.82 3.29
C THR A 24 16.95 -20.29 3.31
N VAL A 25 18.04 -19.63 3.70
CA VAL A 25 18.15 -18.15 3.68
C VAL A 25 17.77 -17.56 2.32
N ARG A 26 18.18 -18.21 1.22
CA ARG A 26 17.84 -17.77 -0.14
C ARG A 26 16.32 -17.77 -0.39
N VAL A 27 15.63 -18.84 0.02
CA VAL A 27 14.18 -18.94 -0.14
C VAL A 27 13.48 -17.91 0.75
N TYR A 28 13.94 -17.77 1.99
CA TYR A 28 13.43 -16.76 2.92
C TYR A 28 13.53 -15.34 2.36
N LEU A 29 14.71 -14.96 1.84
CA LEU A 29 14.92 -13.65 1.22
C LEU A 29 14.02 -13.44 -0.01
N SER A 30 13.85 -14.46 -0.86
CA SER A 30 12.96 -14.34 -2.02
C SER A 30 11.51 -14.06 -1.63
N GLN A 31 11.02 -14.68 -0.54
CA GLN A 31 9.67 -14.46 -0.05
C GLN A 31 9.47 -13.04 0.50
N ILE A 32 10.46 -12.49 1.21
CA ILE A 32 10.41 -11.12 1.73
C ILE A 32 10.39 -10.11 0.59
N VAL A 33 11.30 -10.27 -0.39
CA VAL A 33 11.42 -9.34 -1.51
C VAL A 33 10.15 -9.35 -2.36
N SER A 34 9.56 -10.52 -2.62
CA SER A 34 8.28 -10.60 -3.33
C SER A 34 7.14 -9.91 -2.58
N GLN A 35 7.06 -10.06 -1.26
CA GLN A 35 6.03 -9.38 -0.45
C GLN A 35 6.20 -7.86 -0.45
N GLN A 36 7.43 -7.36 -0.37
CA GLN A 36 7.70 -5.92 -0.42
C GLN A 36 7.40 -5.33 -1.81
N ALA A 37 7.73 -6.04 -2.89
CA ALA A 37 7.38 -5.60 -4.25
C ALA A 37 5.86 -5.43 -4.42
N SER A 38 5.07 -6.37 -3.89
CA SER A 38 3.60 -6.23 -3.87
C SER A 38 3.12 -5.07 -3.00
N ALA A 39 3.75 -4.83 -1.84
CA ALA A 39 3.37 -3.73 -0.95
C ALA A 39 3.74 -2.33 -1.51
N LEU A 40 4.85 -2.24 -2.25
CA LEU A 40 5.28 -1.03 -2.95
C LEU A 40 4.34 -0.68 -4.11
N GLN A 41 3.81 -1.68 -4.83
CA GLN A 41 2.81 -1.44 -5.89
C GLN A 41 1.49 -0.86 -5.35
N VAL A 42 1.05 -1.28 -4.16
CA VAL A 42 -0.20 -0.77 -3.53
C VAL A 42 -0.01 0.65 -2.97
N SER A 43 1.22 1.11 -2.79
CA SER A 43 1.53 2.43 -2.26
C SER A 43 1.78 3.50 -3.33
N GLU A 44 1.66 3.16 -4.62
CA GLU A 44 1.74 4.16 -5.68
C GLU A 44 0.47 5.03 -5.63
N GLN A 45 0.66 6.32 -5.33
CA GLN A 45 -0.34 7.40 -5.32
C GLN A 45 -1.28 7.41 -6.56
N GLY A 46 -0.93 6.72 -7.63
CA GLY A 46 -1.75 6.56 -8.84
C GLY A 46 -2.98 5.67 -8.68
N ASP A 47 -3.06 4.83 -7.64
CA ASP A 47 -4.25 3.98 -7.43
C ASP A 47 -5.43 4.80 -6.86
N PHE A 48 -5.16 5.79 -5.99
CA PHE A 48 -6.21 6.64 -5.43
C PHE A 48 -6.86 7.55 -6.48
N ASP A 49 -6.07 8.20 -7.34
CA ASP A 49 -6.63 9.06 -8.40
C ASP A 49 -7.37 8.23 -9.47
N ASN A 50 -6.95 7.00 -9.74
CA ASN A 50 -7.69 6.08 -10.60
C ASN A 50 -8.98 5.57 -9.95
N ASP A 51 -8.96 5.25 -8.65
CA ASP A 51 -10.15 4.88 -7.88
C ASP A 51 -11.13 6.06 -7.82
N LEU A 52 -10.63 7.28 -7.60
CA LEU A 52 -11.43 8.51 -7.59
C LEU A 52 -12.01 8.84 -8.98
N ALA A 53 -11.23 8.62 -10.04
CA ALA A 53 -11.71 8.74 -11.41
C ALA A 53 -12.71 7.63 -11.78
N SER A 54 -12.63 6.44 -11.20
CA SER A 54 -13.65 5.39 -11.37
C SER A 54 -14.96 5.72 -10.65
N LEU A 55 -14.86 6.49 -9.56
CA LEU A 55 -16.00 7.07 -8.84
C LEU A 55 -16.47 8.39 -9.46
N SER A 56 -15.96 8.75 -10.65
CA SER A 56 -16.29 10.01 -11.31
C SER A 56 -17.79 10.19 -11.39
N PHE A 57 -18.26 11.24 -10.74
CA PHE A 57 -19.65 11.69 -10.66
C PHE A 57 -20.17 12.25 -12.00
N GLU A 58 -19.68 11.77 -13.15
CA GLU A 58 -20.03 12.26 -14.48
C GLU A 58 -21.54 12.17 -14.77
N SER A 59 -22.25 11.30 -14.05
CA SER A 59 -23.70 11.14 -14.11
C SER A 59 -24.45 11.64 -12.87
N SER A 60 -23.79 12.34 -11.94
CA SER A 60 -24.49 12.97 -10.83
C SER A 60 -25.27 14.20 -11.32
N PRO A 61 -26.55 14.34 -10.94
CA PRO A 61 -27.28 15.56 -11.23
C PRO A 61 -26.57 16.76 -10.60
N PRO A 62 -26.53 17.92 -11.29
CA PRO A 62 -25.94 19.12 -10.73
C PRO A 62 -26.63 19.47 -9.41
N LEU A 63 -25.87 20.02 -8.47
CA LEU A 63 -26.45 20.59 -7.26
C LEU A 63 -27.52 21.62 -7.66
N PRO A 64 -28.64 21.71 -6.92
CA PRO A 64 -29.63 22.74 -7.15
C PRO A 64 -28.97 24.12 -7.18
N ALA A 65 -29.45 25.01 -8.05
CA ALA A 65 -28.88 26.35 -8.19
C ALA A 65 -28.93 27.17 -6.89
N ASP A 66 -29.84 26.81 -5.99
CA ASP A 66 -30.06 27.45 -4.70
C ASP A 66 -29.33 26.75 -3.53
N PHE A 67 -28.55 25.70 -3.80
CA PHE A 67 -27.77 25.02 -2.76
C PHE A 67 -26.69 25.96 -2.21
N SER A 68 -26.92 26.46 -1.00
CA SER A 68 -25.97 27.24 -0.24
C SER A 68 -25.29 26.38 0.83
N ARG A 69 -24.07 26.75 1.20
CA ARG A 69 -23.40 26.19 2.37
C ARG A 69 -24.23 26.36 3.65
N ASP A 70 -25.09 27.38 3.69
CA ASP A 70 -25.98 27.66 4.81
C ASP A 70 -27.04 26.56 5.01
N ASP A 71 -27.45 25.86 3.93
CA ASP A 71 -28.42 24.75 3.99
C ASP A 71 -27.89 23.51 4.72
N ILE A 72 -26.56 23.40 4.88
CA ILE A 72 -25.91 22.27 5.57
C ILE A 72 -25.98 22.45 7.10
N TYR A 73 -26.08 23.70 7.56
CA TYR A 73 -26.02 24.05 8.99
C TYR A 73 -27.32 24.66 9.50
N SER A 74 -28.32 24.88 8.64
CA SER A 74 -29.60 25.52 8.99
C SER A 74 -30.49 24.68 9.89
N ASP A 75 -30.32 23.34 9.92
CA ASP A 75 -31.13 22.42 10.73
C ASP A 75 -30.55 22.14 12.13
N HIS A 76 -29.50 22.88 12.53
CA HIS A 76 -28.77 22.66 13.78
C HIS A 76 -28.81 23.85 14.77
N ASP A 77 -29.90 24.63 14.75
CA ASP A 77 -30.19 25.63 15.80
C ASP A 77 -30.96 25.02 16.99
#